data_AF-A0A4Q2Y9R2-F1
#
_entry.id   AF-A0A4Q2Y9R2-F1
#
_cell.length_a   1.000
_cell.length_b   1.000
_cell.length_c   1.000
_cell.angle_alpha   90.00
_cell.angle_beta   90.00
_cell.angle_gamma   90.00
#
_symmetry.space_group_name_H-M   'P 1'
#
loop_
_entity.id
_entity.type
_entity.pdbx_description
1 polymer ?
#
loop_
_entity_poly.entity_id
_entity_poly.type
_entity_poly.pdbx_seq_one_letter_code
_entity_poly.pdbx_strand_id
1 'polypeptide(L)'
;MIGTSSAVLFHGFSFATGNALGSKGGWLTSVGLSPESLVEFPKEMSQTFWVAIVAFSVTFIVNAGLSLASKRDKTDEELKGLVYSLTPKFREEGEAWILRPAVLGSIVFICAIILNIIFW
;
A
#
# COMPACT_ATOMS: atom_id res chain seq x y z
N MET A 1 1.03 12.49 8.22
CA MET A 1 -0.07 13.46 7.99
C MET A 1 -0.49 13.51 6.53
N ILE A 2 0.43 13.67 5.57
CA ILE A 2 0.08 13.75 4.14
C ILE A 2 -0.73 12.54 3.64
N GLY A 3 -0.35 11.31 4.03
CA GLY A 3 -1.14 10.10 3.73
C GLY A 3 -2.57 10.17 4.24
N THR A 4 -2.75 10.49 5.51
CA THR A 4 -4.08 10.65 6.13
C THR A 4 -4.90 11.73 5.41
N SER A 5 -4.29 12.88 5.08
CA SER A 5 -4.95 13.94 4.32
C SER A 5 -5.37 13.47 2.92
N SER A 6 -4.49 12.75 2.22
CA SER A 6 -4.83 12.19 0.89
C SER A 6 -5.93 11.14 0.98
N ALA A 7 -5.96 10.34 2.04
CA ALA A 7 -7.02 9.35 2.30
C ALA A 7 -8.37 10.05 2.50
N VAL A 8 -8.40 11.08 3.35
CA VAL A 8 -9.60 11.90 3.61
C VAL A 8 -10.07 12.57 2.32
N LEU A 9 -9.18 13.17 1.53
CA LEU A 9 -9.56 13.80 0.27
C LEU A 9 -10.13 12.77 -0.71
N PHE A 10 -9.41 11.67 -0.97
CA PHE A 10 -9.84 10.64 -1.91
C PHE A 10 -11.15 9.97 -1.49
N HIS A 11 -11.31 9.68 -0.19
CA HIS A 11 -12.53 9.12 0.35
C HIS A 11 -13.69 10.14 0.30
N GLY A 12 -13.42 11.44 0.42
CA GLY A 12 -14.39 12.50 0.19
C GLY A 12 -14.86 12.62 -1.27
N PHE A 13 -14.01 12.26 -2.24
CA PHE A 13 -14.30 12.22 -3.68
C PHE A 13 -14.86 10.87 -4.17
N SER A 14 -15.04 9.89 -3.30
CA SER A 14 -15.51 8.56 -3.69
C SER A 14 -16.59 8.03 -2.77
N PHE A 15 -17.44 7.15 -3.29
CA PHE A 15 -18.46 6.43 -2.52
C PHE A 15 -18.61 5.02 -3.09
N ALA A 16 -19.33 4.15 -2.39
CA ALA A 16 -19.68 2.83 -2.90
C ALA A 16 -21.17 2.73 -3.24
N THR A 17 -21.50 1.97 -4.27
CA THR A 17 -22.87 1.71 -4.71
C THR A 17 -23.73 1.24 -3.54
N GLY A 18 -24.87 1.90 -3.36
CA GLY A 18 -25.81 1.62 -2.26
C GLY A 18 -25.51 2.36 -0.95
N ASN A 19 -24.36 3.03 -0.81
CA ASN A 19 -24.09 3.88 0.35
C ASN A 19 -24.67 5.29 0.15
N ALA A 20 -25.28 5.83 1.20
CA ALA A 20 -25.70 7.22 1.22
C ALA A 20 -24.47 8.15 1.20
N LEU A 21 -24.50 9.16 0.34
CA LEU A 21 -23.43 10.18 0.25
C LEU A 21 -23.21 10.85 1.61
N GLY A 22 -21.94 11.02 1.99
CA GLY A 22 -21.52 11.64 3.25
C GLY A 22 -21.34 10.67 4.42
N SER A 23 -21.84 9.43 4.35
CA SER A 23 -21.74 8.47 5.48
C SER A 23 -20.46 7.60 5.44
N LYS A 24 -20.10 7.11 4.26
CA LYS A 24 -18.95 6.22 4.01
C LYS A 24 -18.18 6.67 2.76
N GLY A 25 -17.92 7.97 2.69
CA GLY A 25 -17.35 8.64 1.53
C GLY A 25 -18.28 9.70 0.96
N GLY A 26 -17.80 10.44 -0.05
CA GLY A 26 -18.62 11.39 -0.81
C GLY A 26 -19.06 12.63 -0.03
N TRP A 27 -18.45 12.91 1.14
CA TRP A 27 -18.81 14.06 1.97
C TRP A 27 -18.49 15.40 1.34
N LEU A 28 -17.71 15.45 0.26
CA LEU A 28 -17.47 16.72 -0.44
C LEU A 28 -18.74 17.24 -1.14
N THR A 29 -19.77 16.41 -1.30
CA THR A 29 -21.09 16.88 -1.74
C THR A 29 -21.74 17.84 -0.75
N SER A 30 -21.46 17.71 0.55
CA SER A 30 -21.97 18.62 1.57
C SER A 30 -21.36 20.03 1.52
N VAL A 31 -20.25 20.20 0.80
CA VAL A 31 -19.58 21.49 0.59
C VAL A 31 -19.77 22.03 -0.85
N GLY A 32 -20.72 21.47 -1.61
CA GLY A 32 -21.14 21.98 -2.91
C GLY A 32 -20.54 21.27 -4.13
N LEU A 33 -19.84 20.15 -3.94
CA LEU A 33 -19.35 19.34 -5.06
C LEU A 33 -20.50 18.51 -5.66
N SER A 34 -20.63 18.49 -6.99
CA SER A 34 -21.72 17.74 -7.62
C SER A 34 -21.53 16.22 -7.53
N PRO A 35 -22.58 15.42 -7.28
CA PRO A 35 -22.50 13.96 -7.16
C PRO A 35 -21.90 13.25 -8.39
N GLU A 36 -22.15 13.76 -9.59
CA GLU A 36 -21.62 13.22 -10.85
C GLU A 36 -20.09 13.32 -10.97
N SER A 37 -19.45 14.15 -10.14
CA SER A 37 -17.99 14.31 -10.11
C SER A 37 -17.30 13.32 -9.17
N LEU A 38 -18.04 12.48 -8.44
CA LEU A 38 -17.49 11.50 -7.52
C LEU A 38 -17.18 10.17 -8.21
N VAL A 39 -16.18 9.46 -7.70
CA VAL A 39 -15.86 8.10 -8.13
C VAL A 39 -16.75 7.10 -7.39
N GLU A 40 -17.61 6.41 -8.13
CA GLU A 40 -18.43 5.32 -7.60
C GLU A 40 -17.70 3.97 -7.67
N PHE A 41 -17.67 3.27 -6.54
CA PHE A 41 -17.14 1.91 -6.43
C PHE A 41 -18.26 0.88 -6.29
N PRO A 42 -18.23 -0.25 -7.03
CA PRO A 42 -19.28 -1.26 -6.93
C PRO A 42 -19.42 -1.91 -5.55
N LYS A 43 -18.34 -1.94 -4.76
CA LYS A 43 -18.29 -2.57 -3.43
C LYS A 43 -17.55 -1.69 -2.44
N GLU A 44 -18.07 -1.60 -1.22
CA GLU A 44 -17.42 -0.85 -0.11
C GLU A 44 -15.98 -1.32 0.13
N MET A 45 -15.74 -2.63 0.12
CA MET A 45 -14.39 -3.16 0.31
C MET A 45 -13.43 -2.67 -0.79
N SER A 46 -13.88 -2.55 -2.05
CA SER A 46 -13.05 -2.04 -3.13
C SER A 46 -12.66 -0.57 -2.92
N GLN A 47 -13.61 0.25 -2.43
CA GLN A 47 -13.35 1.64 -2.08
C GLN A 47 -12.29 1.74 -0.97
N THR A 48 -12.43 0.97 0.12
CA THR A 48 -11.47 1.00 1.24
C THR A 48 -10.05 0.59 0.83
N PHE A 49 -9.91 -0.38 -0.09
CA PHE A 49 -8.60 -0.73 -0.65
C PHE A 49 -8.00 0.42 -1.47
N TRP A 50 -8.80 1.08 -2.31
CA TRP A 50 -8.33 2.24 -3.07
C TRP A 50 -7.91 3.41 -2.18
N VAL A 51 -8.67 3.71 -1.13
CA VAL A 51 -8.30 4.71 -0.13
C VAL A 51 -6.94 4.38 0.50
N ALA A 52 -6.73 3.11 0.86
CA ALA A 52 -5.45 2.66 1.43
C ALA A 52 -4.28 2.77 0.42
N ILE A 53 -4.50 2.37 -0.83
CA ILE A 53 -3.51 2.48 -1.92
C ILE A 53 -3.09 3.94 -2.12
N VAL A 54 -4.05 4.86 -2.20
CA VAL A 54 -3.77 6.29 -2.36
C VAL A 54 -3.00 6.84 -1.16
N ALA A 55 -3.46 6.55 0.06
CA ALA A 55 -2.81 7.00 1.29
C ALA A 55 -1.35 6.52 1.40
N PHE A 56 -1.14 5.24 1.11
CA PHE A 56 0.18 4.62 1.09
C PHE A 56 1.06 5.23 0.00
N SER A 57 0.57 5.29 -1.23
CA SER A 57 1.34 5.76 -2.38
C SER A 57 1.78 7.20 -2.21
N VAL A 58 0.89 8.09 -1.77
CA VAL A 58 1.22 9.50 -1.53
C VAL A 58 2.25 9.61 -0.40
N THR A 59 2.06 8.88 0.71
CA THR A 59 3.02 8.89 1.82
C THR A 59 4.40 8.40 1.37
N PHE A 60 4.43 7.29 0.65
CA PHE A 60 5.65 6.68 0.15
C PHE A 60 6.39 7.61 -0.81
N ILE A 61 5.70 8.15 -1.82
CA ILE A 61 6.30 9.04 -2.83
C ILE A 61 6.87 10.30 -2.16
N VAL A 62 6.11 10.93 -1.27
CA VAL A 62 6.57 12.15 -0.60
C VAL A 62 7.76 11.86 0.32
N ASN A 63 7.71 10.79 1.10
CA ASN A 63 8.84 10.43 1.98
C ASN A 63 10.06 10.00 1.18
N ALA A 64 9.90 9.24 0.09
CA ALA A 64 10.99 8.87 -0.80
C ALA A 64 11.61 10.11 -1.45
N GLY A 65 10.78 11.01 -1.98
CA GLY A 65 11.24 12.27 -2.56
C GLY A 65 11.98 13.15 -1.55
N LEU A 66 11.43 13.30 -0.34
CA LEU A 66 12.07 14.05 0.73
C LEU A 66 13.38 13.38 1.18
N SER A 67 13.42 12.05 1.24
CA SER A 67 14.62 11.29 1.59
C SER A 67 15.73 11.45 0.55
N LEU A 68 15.38 11.56 -0.73
CA LEU A 68 16.35 11.78 -1.82
C LEU A 68 16.81 13.24 -1.91
N ALA A 69 15.93 14.19 -1.58
CA ALA A 69 16.25 15.61 -1.60
C ALA A 69 17.01 16.09 -0.35
N SER A 70 16.86 15.39 0.77
CA SER A 70 17.52 15.74 2.03
C SER A 70 18.97 15.29 2.04
N LYS A 71 19.81 16.04 2.76
CA LYS A 71 21.20 15.63 2.98
C LYS A 71 21.24 14.36 3.83
N ARG A 72 22.21 13.52 3.52
CA ARG A 72 22.47 12.30 4.28
C ARG A 72 23.22 12.65 5.57
N ASP A 73 22.61 12.36 6.71
CA ASP A 73 23.18 12.69 8.02
C ASP A 73 24.06 11.58 8.63
N LYS A 74 23.92 10.33 8.17
CA LYS A 74 24.65 9.17 8.72
C LYS A 74 25.51 8.50 7.65
N THR A 75 26.75 8.15 7.99
CA THR A 75 27.67 7.37 7.17
C THR A 75 27.19 5.93 6.97
N ASP A 76 27.80 5.17 6.05
CA ASP A 76 27.47 3.74 5.87
C ASP A 76 27.85 2.92 7.11
N GLU A 77 28.92 3.29 7.80
CA GLU A 77 29.40 2.58 8.99
C GLU A 77 28.40 2.67 10.14
N GLU A 78 27.79 3.85 10.34
CA GLU A 78 26.75 4.07 11.34
C GLU A 78 25.42 3.36 11.02
N LEU A 79 25.24 2.90 9.78
CA LEU A 79 24.04 2.19 9.32
C LEU A 79 24.22 0.66 9.27
N LYS A 80 25.43 0.15 9.56
CA LYS A 80 25.66 -1.29 9.69
C LYS A 80 24.80 -1.84 10.84
N GLY A 81 24.07 -2.93 10.58
CA GLY A 81 23.11 -3.52 11.53
C GLY A 81 21.71 -2.90 11.49
N LEU A 82 21.56 -1.69 10.93
CA LEU A 82 20.26 -1.02 10.76
C LEU A 82 19.69 -1.20 9.35
N VAL A 83 20.57 -1.19 8.35
CA VAL A 83 20.21 -1.37 6.95
C VAL A 83 20.66 -2.75 6.50
N TYR A 84 19.71 -3.53 5.98
CA TYR A 84 19.96 -4.91 5.56
C TYR A 84 21.08 -5.03 4.53
N SER A 85 21.23 -4.07 3.62
CA SER A 85 22.29 -4.09 2.61
C SER A 85 23.70 -3.89 3.19
N LEU A 86 23.81 -3.18 4.32
CA LEU A 86 25.09 -2.87 4.98
C LEU A 86 25.43 -3.88 6.09
N THR A 87 24.51 -4.77 6.41
CA THR A 87 24.68 -5.76 7.49
C THR A 87 25.27 -7.06 6.92
N PRO A 88 26.31 -7.64 7.55
CA PRO A 88 26.82 -8.95 7.16
C PRO A 88 25.70 -9.99 7.15
N LYS A 89 25.54 -10.69 6.03
CA LYS A 89 24.48 -11.69 5.84
C LYS A 89 25.05 -13.06 6.20
N PHE A 90 24.58 -13.63 7.30
CA PHE A 90 24.82 -15.03 7.60
C PHE A 90 23.97 -15.88 6.66
N ARG A 91 24.60 -16.80 5.94
CA ARG A 91 23.90 -17.81 5.15
C ARG A 91 23.75 -19.04 6.03
N GLU A 92 22.52 -19.44 6.26
CA GLU A 92 22.24 -20.72 6.93
C GLU A 92 22.56 -21.85 5.94
N GLU A 93 23.70 -22.49 6.16
CA GLU A 93 24.10 -23.69 5.44
C GLU A 93 23.61 -24.92 6.23
N GLY A 94 22.67 -25.68 5.67
CA GLY A 94 22.20 -26.94 6.25
C GLY A 94 20.70 -27.14 6.37
N GLU A 95 19.87 -26.12 6.12
CA GLU A 95 18.41 -26.30 6.15
C GLU A 95 17.89 -27.12 4.97
N ALA A 96 16.88 -27.95 5.26
CA ALA A 96 16.12 -28.69 4.26
C ALA A 96 15.56 -27.72 3.21
N TRP A 97 15.63 -28.08 1.93
CA TRP A 97 15.29 -27.20 0.80
C TRP A 97 13.89 -26.56 0.91
N ILE A 98 12.93 -27.26 1.52
CA ILE A 98 11.55 -26.80 1.71
C ILE A 98 11.39 -25.77 2.83
N LEU A 99 12.28 -25.75 3.81
CA LEU A 99 12.25 -24.79 4.93
C LEU A 99 12.74 -23.41 4.49
N ARG A 100 13.46 -23.34 3.37
CA ARG A 100 13.95 -22.09 2.80
C ARG A 100 12.76 -21.18 2.46
N PRO A 101 12.66 -19.97 3.05
CA PRO A 101 11.50 -19.08 2.85
C PRO A 101 11.20 -18.78 1.38
N ALA A 102 12.24 -18.67 0.55
CA ALA A 102 12.09 -18.43 -0.88
C ALA A 102 11.39 -19.60 -1.61
N VAL A 103 11.67 -20.85 -1.22
CA VAL A 103 11.07 -22.03 -1.85
C VAL A 103 9.60 -22.12 -1.46
N LEU A 104 9.30 -22.04 -0.16
CA LEU A 104 7.93 -22.12 0.33
C LEU A 104 7.08 -20.96 -0.22
N GLY A 105 7.62 -19.74 -0.23
CA GLY A 105 6.97 -18.58 -0.84
C GLY A 105 6.69 -18.78 -2.34
N SER A 106 7.61 -19.40 -3.08
CA SER A 106 7.41 -19.69 -4.51
C SER A 106 6.29 -20.72 -4.74
N ILE A 107 6.23 -21.76 -3.91
CA ILE A 107 5.16 -22.78 -3.99
C ILE A 107 3.80 -22.13 -3.75
N VAL A 108 3.67 -21.36 -2.67
CA VAL A 108 2.42 -20.66 -2.34
C VAL A 108 2.02 -19.69 -3.45
N PHE A 109 2.97 -18.97 -4.04
CA PHE A 109 2.73 -18.05 -5.15
C PHE A 109 2.22 -18.77 -6.41
N ILE A 110 2.82 -19.91 -6.78
CA ILE A 110 2.35 -20.73 -7.90
C ILE A 110 0.93 -21.25 -7.65
N CYS A 111 0.65 -21.76 -6.44
CA CYS A 111 -0.70 -22.18 -6.07
C CYS A 111 -1.70 -21.04 -6.19
N ALA A 112 -1.35 -19.84 -5.72
CA ALA A 112 -2.20 -18.65 -5.82
C ALA A 112 -2.51 -18.29 -7.28
N ILE A 113 -1.51 -18.35 -8.18
CA ILE A 113 -1.70 -18.12 -9.62
C ILE A 113 -2.65 -19.16 -10.23
N ILE A 114 -2.44 -20.45 -9.94
CA ILE A 114 -3.29 -21.53 -10.48
C ILE A 114 -4.74 -21.33 -10.04
N LEU A 115 -4.96 -21.07 -8.76
CA LEU A 115 -6.30 -20.81 -8.24
C LEU A 115 -6.92 -19.57 -8.89
N ASN A 116 -6.15 -18.50 -9.08
CA ASN A 116 -6.63 -17.31 -9.74
C ASN A 116 -7.07 -17.60 -11.19
N ILE A 117 -6.32 -18.40 -11.96
CA ILE A 117 -6.70 -18.79 -13.32
C ILE A 117 -7.97 -19.66 -13.36
N ILE A 118 -8.17 -20.54 -12.37
CA ILE A 118 -9.34 -21.43 -12.32
C ILE A 118 -10.63 -20.69 -11.95
N PHE A 119 -10.53 -19.69 -11.05
CA PHE A 119 -11.69 -18.99 -10.48
C PHE A 119 -11.95 -17.60 -11.06
N TRP A 120 -11.08 -17.11 -11.94
CA TRP A 120 -11.31 -15.87 -12.69
C TRP A 120 -12.31 -16.11 -13.82
#